data_AF-A0AA42ZX64-F1
#
_entry.id   AF-A0AA42ZX64-F1
#
_cell.length_a   1.000
_cell.length_b   1.000
_cell.length_c   1.000
_cell.angle_alpha   90.00
_cell.angle_beta   90.00
_cell.angle_gamma   90.00
#
_symmetry.space_group_name_H-M   'P 1'
#
loop_
_entity.id
_entity.type
_entity.pdbx_description
1 polymer ?
#
loop_
_entity_poly.entity_id
_entity_poly.type
_entity_poly.pdbx_seq_one_letter_code
_entity_poly.pdbx_strand_id
1 'polypeptide(L)'
;MNSRLRHIVFALLLILAGGLPSAMASFQMESIDGLTPGEQYRQLSLLMLVSGGVDPALTDMLQPLVANHPEILQPGRSNLALDDFSTPLVRIVDQDVLLANAAQMFRYAREHSAEIQARMTQIVQANPILISMVDVNEIAADAIIIRTAIADSIEYSDSIDAPDSEQQLQAFRGQTVYLRNMMEYNIFQQELAEITNQAILDLGGRLDAYQRMFDDDVDPDLIKRRVESAEIMNRQTGDRYEDQANMRNTELLMMLILMESQVR
;
A
#
# COMPACT_ATOMS: atom_id res chain seq x y z
N MET A 1 18.72 -41.67 -60.13
CA MET A 1 18.73 -40.44 -59.29
C MET A 1 20.15 -40.27 -58.75
N ASN A 2 20.88 -39.28 -59.25
CA ASN A 2 22.34 -39.26 -59.22
C ASN A 2 22.91 -39.03 -57.81
N SER A 3 23.92 -39.83 -57.43
CA SER A 3 24.62 -39.75 -56.14
C SER A 3 25.05 -38.32 -55.79
N ARG A 4 25.50 -37.53 -56.76
CA ARG A 4 25.86 -36.10 -56.58
C ARG A 4 24.68 -35.22 -56.15
N LEU A 5 23.47 -35.48 -56.66
CA LEU A 5 22.26 -34.78 -56.26
C LEU A 5 21.89 -35.10 -54.81
N ARG A 6 22.14 -36.34 -54.36
CA ARG A 6 21.89 -36.75 -52.97
C ARG A 6 22.83 -36.04 -51.98
N HIS A 7 24.09 -35.82 -52.35
CA HIS A 7 25.06 -35.11 -51.51
C HIS A 7 24.80 -33.60 -51.48
N ILE A 8 24.34 -33.01 -52.59
CA ILE A 8 23.94 -31.60 -52.62
C ILE A 8 22.70 -31.38 -51.76
N VAL A 9 21.70 -32.28 -51.83
CA VAL A 9 20.51 -32.21 -50.97
C VAL A 9 20.87 -32.43 -49.50
N PHE A 10 21.81 -33.33 -49.18
CA PHE A 10 22.27 -33.55 -47.80
C PHE A 10 23.07 -32.36 -47.24
N ALA A 11 23.90 -31.72 -48.06
CA ALA A 11 24.63 -30.52 -47.68
C ALA A 11 23.70 -29.31 -47.51
N LEU A 12 22.65 -29.18 -48.35
CA LEU A 12 21.63 -28.15 -48.21
C LEU A 12 20.77 -28.34 -46.95
N LEU A 13 20.48 -29.60 -46.57
CA LEU A 13 19.77 -29.94 -45.33
C LEU A 13 20.61 -29.67 -44.06
N LEU A 14 21.93 -29.84 -44.13
CA LEU A 14 22.83 -29.54 -43.01
C LEU A 14 23.03 -28.03 -42.81
N ILE A 15 22.98 -27.24 -43.87
CA ILE A 15 23.02 -25.76 -43.78
C ILE A 15 21.67 -25.20 -43.31
N LEU A 16 20.54 -25.86 -43.61
CA LEU A 16 19.24 -25.51 -43.02
C LEU A 16 19.10 -25.93 -41.53
N ALA A 17 19.95 -26.83 -41.04
CA ALA A 17 19.97 -27.27 -39.65
C ALA A 17 21.00 -26.53 -38.77
N GLY A 18 21.89 -25.73 -39.38
CA GLY A 18 22.97 -25.00 -38.70
C GLY A 18 22.78 -23.50 -38.75
N GLY A 19 21.83 -22.96 -37.98
CA GLY A 19 21.65 -21.51 -37.88
C GLY A 19 20.26 -21.04 -37.50
N LEU A 20 19.63 -21.67 -36.51
CA LEU A 20 18.70 -20.91 -35.68
C LEU A 20 19.52 -20.41 -34.49
N PRO A 21 19.57 -19.10 -34.19
CA PRO A 21 19.91 -18.72 -32.84
C PRO A 21 18.97 -19.51 -31.95
N SER A 22 19.52 -20.33 -31.07
CA SER A 22 18.78 -20.85 -29.94
C SER A 22 18.26 -19.62 -29.20
N ALA A 23 17.04 -19.20 -29.54
CA ALA A 23 16.23 -18.38 -28.67
C ALA A 23 16.00 -19.27 -27.45
N MET A 24 16.95 -19.20 -26.52
CA MET A 24 16.70 -19.47 -25.11
C MET A 24 15.52 -18.57 -24.81
N ALA A 25 14.31 -19.15 -24.79
CA ALA A 25 13.07 -18.44 -24.59
C ALA A 25 13.07 -17.93 -23.16
N SER A 26 13.66 -16.74 -22.99
CA SER A 26 13.67 -15.93 -21.81
C SER A 26 12.26 -15.53 -21.44
N PHE A 27 12.01 -15.36 -20.14
CA PHE A 27 10.92 -14.55 -19.59
C PHE A 27 10.60 -13.39 -20.57
N GLN A 28 9.45 -13.45 -21.25
CA GLN A 28 9.26 -12.69 -22.50
C GLN A 28 9.11 -11.20 -22.20
N MET A 29 10.18 -10.42 -22.35
CA MET A 29 10.10 -8.95 -22.43
C MET A 29 9.09 -8.49 -23.51
N GLU A 30 8.88 -9.29 -24.56
CA GLU A 30 7.89 -9.03 -25.61
C GLU A 30 6.44 -8.97 -25.09
N SER A 31 6.10 -9.63 -23.98
CA SER A 31 4.78 -9.50 -23.36
C SER A 31 4.63 -8.18 -22.60
N ILE A 32 5.75 -7.62 -22.12
CA ILE A 32 5.82 -6.34 -21.41
C ILE A 32 5.72 -5.18 -22.41
N ASP A 33 6.28 -5.31 -23.62
CA ASP A 33 6.29 -4.26 -24.65
C ASP A 33 4.88 -3.77 -25.06
N GLY A 34 3.87 -4.65 -24.97
CA GLY A 34 2.47 -4.33 -25.31
C GLY A 34 1.69 -3.64 -24.19
N LEU A 35 2.25 -3.53 -22.98
CA LEU A 35 1.56 -2.97 -21.82
C LEU A 35 1.66 -1.44 -21.79
N THR A 36 0.77 -0.84 -21.02
CA THR A 36 0.82 0.59 -20.66
C THR A 36 2.13 0.89 -19.90
N PRO A 37 2.73 2.10 -20.04
CA PRO A 37 4.00 2.43 -19.38
C PRO A 37 4.00 2.23 -17.85
N GLY A 38 2.85 2.45 -17.19
CA GLY A 38 2.69 2.20 -15.75
C GLY A 38 2.82 0.72 -15.41
N GLU A 39 2.10 -0.14 -16.13
CA GLU A 39 2.14 -1.60 -15.98
C GLU A 39 3.50 -2.18 -16.35
N GLN A 40 4.17 -1.65 -17.39
CA GLN A 40 5.55 -2.03 -17.72
C GLN A 40 6.49 -1.75 -16.54
N TYR A 41 6.41 -0.54 -15.99
CA TYR A 41 7.22 -0.17 -14.84
C TYR A 41 6.92 -1.03 -13.61
N ARG A 42 5.63 -1.30 -13.35
CA ARG A 42 5.18 -2.16 -12.25
C ARG A 42 5.76 -3.58 -12.37
N GLN A 43 5.62 -4.23 -13.53
CA GLN A 43 6.11 -5.60 -13.72
C GLN A 43 7.62 -5.70 -13.64
N LEU A 44 8.36 -4.75 -14.23
CA LEU A 44 9.82 -4.70 -14.12
C LEU A 44 10.27 -4.45 -12.68
N SER A 45 9.57 -3.57 -11.95
CA SER A 45 9.84 -3.33 -10.52
C SER A 45 9.57 -4.58 -9.68
N LEU A 46 8.44 -5.25 -9.91
CA LEU A 46 8.08 -6.49 -9.24
C LEU A 46 9.14 -7.57 -9.48
N LEU A 47 9.62 -7.71 -10.72
CA LEU A 47 10.66 -8.68 -11.09
C LEU A 47 11.95 -8.44 -10.30
N MET A 48 12.36 -7.17 -10.23
CA MET A 48 13.54 -6.75 -9.47
C MET A 48 13.38 -6.95 -7.96
N LEU A 49 12.17 -6.72 -7.42
CA LEU A 49 11.90 -6.90 -5.99
C LEU A 49 11.77 -8.36 -5.59
N VAL A 50 11.25 -9.23 -6.46
CA VAL A 50 11.14 -10.67 -6.16
C VAL A 50 12.52 -11.35 -6.26
N SER A 51 13.32 -11.00 -7.27
CA SER A 51 14.66 -11.56 -7.49
C SER A 51 15.78 -10.88 -6.69
N GLY A 52 15.53 -9.68 -6.15
CA GLY A 52 16.53 -8.88 -5.46
C GLY A 52 17.07 -9.56 -4.21
N GLY A 53 18.39 -9.76 -4.16
CA GLY A 53 19.06 -10.38 -3.00
C GLY A 53 18.96 -11.91 -2.95
N VAL A 54 18.48 -12.56 -4.00
CA VAL A 54 18.54 -14.03 -4.11
C VAL A 54 19.98 -14.50 -4.27
N ASP A 55 20.40 -15.44 -3.42
CA ASP A 55 21.73 -16.05 -3.50
C ASP A 55 21.83 -16.91 -4.79
N PRO A 56 22.93 -16.78 -5.58
CA PRO A 56 23.24 -17.70 -6.67
C PRO A 56 23.05 -19.18 -6.31
N ALA A 57 23.46 -19.58 -5.11
CA ALA A 57 23.36 -20.96 -4.66
C ALA A 57 21.91 -21.44 -4.53
N LEU A 58 20.96 -20.56 -4.18
CA LEU A 58 19.54 -20.89 -4.20
C LEU A 58 19.05 -21.14 -5.63
N THR A 59 19.53 -20.34 -6.59
CA THR A 59 19.15 -20.53 -8.01
C THR A 59 19.70 -21.85 -8.55
N ASP A 60 20.94 -22.18 -8.21
CA ASP A 60 21.58 -23.44 -8.60
C ASP A 60 20.88 -24.66 -7.97
N MET A 61 20.42 -24.53 -6.72
CA MET A 61 19.65 -25.56 -6.02
C MET A 61 18.33 -25.88 -6.73
N LEU A 62 17.66 -24.87 -7.32
CA LEU A 62 16.39 -25.06 -8.03
C LEU A 62 16.58 -25.49 -9.50
N GLN A 63 17.80 -25.48 -10.02
CA GLN A 63 18.12 -25.84 -11.41
C GLN A 63 17.63 -27.24 -11.83
N PRO A 64 17.69 -28.29 -10.98
CA PRO A 64 17.19 -29.61 -11.35
C PRO A 64 15.69 -29.62 -11.67
N LEU A 65 14.89 -28.81 -10.99
CA LEU A 65 13.44 -28.70 -11.24
C LEU A 65 13.16 -28.15 -12.63
N VAL A 66 13.95 -27.16 -13.09
CA VAL A 66 13.89 -26.66 -14.46
C VAL A 66 14.19 -27.76 -15.48
N ALA A 67 15.21 -28.59 -15.22
CA ALA A 67 15.60 -29.66 -16.13
C ALA A 67 14.52 -30.74 -16.24
N ASN A 68 13.77 -30.98 -15.15
CA ASN A 68 12.66 -31.93 -15.09
C ASN A 68 11.37 -31.40 -15.73
N HIS A 69 11.26 -30.09 -15.95
CA HIS A 69 10.11 -29.41 -16.54
C HIS A 69 10.49 -28.61 -17.81
N PRO A 70 10.91 -29.27 -18.91
CA PRO A 70 11.33 -28.62 -20.14
C PRO A 70 10.18 -27.85 -20.84
N GLU A 71 8.92 -28.12 -20.48
CA GLU A 71 7.75 -27.35 -20.92
C GLU A 71 7.83 -25.87 -20.51
N ILE A 72 8.46 -25.53 -19.39
CA ILE A 72 8.62 -24.14 -18.92
C ILE A 72 9.55 -23.36 -19.85
N LEU A 73 10.47 -24.06 -20.53
CA LEU A 73 11.37 -23.47 -21.53
C LEU A 73 10.70 -23.30 -22.89
N GLN A 74 9.48 -23.83 -23.10
CA GLN A 74 8.79 -23.76 -24.38
C GLN A 74 7.91 -22.50 -24.46
N PRO A 75 8.03 -21.69 -25.53
CA PRO A 75 7.21 -20.52 -25.71
C PRO A 75 5.72 -20.91 -25.83
N GLY A 76 4.87 -20.32 -24.99
CA GLY A 76 3.41 -20.48 -25.04
C GLY A 76 2.83 -21.65 -24.23
N ARG A 77 3.63 -22.38 -23.46
CA ARG A 77 3.12 -23.37 -22.49
C ARG A 77 3.77 -23.18 -21.12
N SER A 78 2.95 -22.87 -20.13
CA SER A 78 3.32 -22.82 -18.70
C SER A 78 4.49 -21.93 -18.32
N ASN A 79 4.53 -20.71 -18.86
CA ASN A 79 5.33 -19.62 -18.30
C ASN A 79 4.37 -18.79 -17.44
N LEU A 80 4.43 -18.94 -16.11
CA LEU A 80 3.59 -18.15 -15.20
C LEU A 80 3.96 -16.67 -15.39
N ALA A 81 2.95 -15.84 -15.69
CA ALA A 81 3.18 -14.40 -15.70
C ALA A 81 3.50 -13.94 -14.29
N LEU A 82 4.25 -12.84 -14.16
CA LEU A 82 4.64 -12.31 -12.84
C LEU A 82 3.43 -11.99 -11.96
N ASP A 83 2.33 -11.57 -12.59
CA ASP A 83 1.04 -11.29 -11.95
C ASP A 83 0.31 -12.57 -11.52
N ASP A 84 0.57 -13.72 -12.14
CA ASP A 84 -0.08 -14.98 -11.75
C ASP A 84 0.42 -15.43 -10.35
N PHE A 85 1.66 -15.07 -9.99
CA PHE A 85 2.25 -15.41 -8.69
C PHE A 85 1.63 -14.66 -7.50
N SER A 86 1.06 -13.47 -7.71
CA SER A 86 0.38 -12.75 -6.62
C SER A 86 -1.03 -13.30 -6.36
N THR A 87 -1.58 -14.07 -7.29
CA THR A 87 -2.92 -14.63 -7.14
C THR A 87 -2.94 -15.88 -6.24
N PRO A 88 -4.03 -16.12 -5.49
CA PRO A 88 -4.21 -17.36 -4.74
C PRO A 88 -4.14 -18.63 -5.61
N LEU A 89 -4.39 -18.50 -6.91
CA LEU A 89 -4.39 -19.61 -7.87
C LEU A 89 -3.00 -20.23 -8.03
N VAL A 90 -1.92 -19.47 -7.81
CA VAL A 90 -0.56 -20.01 -7.89
C VAL A 90 -0.32 -21.12 -6.86
N ARG A 91 -1.04 -21.09 -5.72
CA ARG A 91 -0.96 -22.13 -4.68
C ARG A 91 -1.57 -23.47 -5.10
N ILE A 92 -2.32 -23.50 -6.21
CA ILE A 92 -2.95 -24.70 -6.77
C ILE A 92 -2.07 -25.30 -7.87
N VAL A 93 -1.10 -24.55 -8.38
CA VAL A 93 -0.12 -25.03 -9.36
C VAL A 93 0.82 -26.04 -8.71
N ASP A 94 1.30 -27.00 -9.50
CA ASP A 94 2.34 -27.93 -9.07
C ASP A 94 3.56 -27.16 -8.54
N GLN A 95 4.01 -27.54 -7.35
CA GLN A 95 5.06 -26.87 -6.60
C GLN A 95 6.39 -26.88 -7.34
N ASP A 96 6.72 -27.99 -8.00
CA ASP A 96 7.95 -28.11 -8.77
C ASP A 96 7.92 -27.22 -10.02
N VAL A 97 6.74 -27.04 -10.62
CA VAL A 97 6.52 -26.11 -11.73
C VAL A 97 6.66 -24.66 -11.27
N LEU A 98 6.08 -24.29 -10.12
CA LEU A 98 6.22 -22.96 -9.54
C LEU A 98 7.70 -22.63 -9.28
N LEU A 99 8.42 -23.55 -8.65
CA LEU A 99 9.83 -23.38 -8.29
C LEU A 99 10.74 -23.33 -9.52
N ALA A 100 10.46 -24.14 -10.54
CA ALA A 100 11.17 -24.08 -11.81
C ALA A 100 10.96 -22.74 -12.53
N ASN A 101 9.73 -22.19 -12.52
CA ASN A 101 9.46 -20.84 -13.03
C ASN A 101 10.20 -19.77 -12.21
N ALA A 102 10.21 -19.88 -10.88
CA ALA A 102 10.93 -18.96 -10.00
C ALA A 102 12.45 -18.97 -10.28
N ALA A 103 13.04 -20.16 -10.48
CA ALA A 103 14.46 -20.30 -10.82
C ALA A 103 14.80 -19.62 -12.16
N GLN A 104 13.93 -19.74 -13.16
CA GLN A 104 14.09 -19.03 -14.44
C GLN A 104 14.03 -17.52 -14.26
N MET A 105 13.04 -17.04 -13.50
CA MET A 105 12.86 -15.63 -13.20
C MET A 105 14.08 -15.05 -12.45
N PHE A 106 14.61 -15.75 -11.45
CA PHE A 106 15.82 -15.34 -10.71
C PHE A 106 17.03 -15.25 -11.62
N ARG A 107 17.26 -16.28 -12.47
CA ARG A 107 18.37 -16.28 -13.42
C ARG A 107 18.24 -15.12 -14.41
N TYR A 108 17.06 -14.96 -14.99
CA TYR A 108 16.76 -13.91 -15.96
C TYR A 108 16.99 -12.51 -15.38
N ALA A 109 16.41 -12.23 -14.21
CA ALA A 109 16.56 -10.92 -13.57
C ALA A 109 18.02 -10.61 -13.21
N ARG A 110 18.80 -11.63 -12.84
CA ARG A 110 20.23 -11.49 -12.58
C ARG A 110 21.01 -11.16 -13.85
N GLU A 111 20.80 -11.93 -14.92
CA GLU A 111 21.48 -11.80 -16.21
C GLU A 111 21.14 -10.47 -16.92
N HIS A 112 19.89 -10.01 -16.81
CA HIS A 112 19.37 -8.82 -17.49
C HIS A 112 19.16 -7.61 -16.56
N SER A 113 19.69 -7.64 -15.33
CA SER A 113 19.48 -6.58 -14.32
C SER A 113 19.77 -5.16 -14.83
N ALA A 114 20.90 -4.96 -15.50
CA ALA A 114 21.29 -3.65 -16.04
C ALA A 114 20.35 -3.17 -17.15
N GLU A 115 19.88 -4.08 -18.00
CA GLU A 115 18.94 -3.79 -19.09
C GLU A 115 17.56 -3.41 -18.53
N ILE A 116 17.07 -4.18 -17.56
CA ILE A 116 15.81 -3.90 -16.85
C ILE A 116 15.87 -2.51 -16.20
N GLN A 117 16.96 -2.19 -15.49
CA GLN A 117 17.14 -0.88 -14.85
C GLN A 117 17.21 0.27 -15.86
N ALA A 118 17.93 0.09 -16.97
CA ALA A 118 18.01 1.09 -18.03
C ALA A 118 16.62 1.36 -18.63
N ARG A 119 15.85 0.29 -18.86
CA ARG A 119 14.48 0.38 -19.38
C ARG A 119 13.53 1.05 -18.41
N MET A 120 13.56 0.69 -17.12
CA MET A 120 12.78 1.37 -16.07
C MET A 120 13.11 2.86 -16.02
N THR A 121 14.40 3.22 -16.10
CA THR A 121 14.85 4.62 -16.13
C THR A 121 14.30 5.36 -17.34
N GLN A 122 14.32 4.75 -18.52
CA GLN A 122 13.74 5.33 -19.73
C GLN A 122 12.24 5.56 -19.58
N ILE A 123 11.50 4.59 -19.02
CA ILE A 123 10.06 4.71 -18.78
C ILE A 123 9.76 5.86 -17.83
N VAL A 124 10.51 5.98 -16.73
CA VAL A 124 10.38 7.06 -15.75
C VAL A 124 10.63 8.42 -16.40
N GLN A 125 11.68 8.55 -17.20
CA GLN A 125 12.02 9.79 -17.89
C GLN A 125 10.97 10.19 -18.94
N ALA A 126 10.42 9.21 -19.67
CA ALA A 126 9.41 9.45 -20.69
C ALA A 126 8.02 9.73 -20.09
N ASN A 127 7.70 9.16 -18.92
CA ASN A 127 6.35 9.19 -18.35
C ASN A 127 6.33 9.53 -16.84
N PRO A 128 6.91 10.67 -16.41
CA PRO A 128 7.10 10.95 -14.97
C PRO A 128 5.78 11.02 -14.18
N ILE A 129 4.71 11.55 -14.79
CA ILE A 129 3.41 11.67 -14.14
C ILE A 129 2.77 10.29 -13.93
N LEU A 130 2.78 9.44 -14.96
CA LEU A 130 2.21 8.09 -14.85
C LEU A 130 2.94 7.26 -13.81
N ILE A 131 4.27 7.35 -13.77
CA ILE A 131 5.06 6.61 -12.80
C ILE A 131 4.87 7.13 -11.37
N SER A 132 4.63 8.44 -11.19
CA SER A 132 4.30 8.98 -9.87
C SER A 132 2.97 8.48 -9.29
N MET A 133 2.07 7.97 -10.13
CA MET A 133 0.80 7.36 -9.72
C MET A 133 0.91 5.87 -9.39
N VAL A 134 2.04 5.23 -9.70
CA VAL A 134 2.26 3.82 -9.39
C VAL A 134 2.51 3.65 -7.89
N ASP A 135 1.71 2.83 -7.23
CA ASP A 135 1.88 2.53 -5.81
C ASP A 135 3.05 1.55 -5.59
N VAL A 136 4.19 2.09 -5.17
CA VAL A 136 5.39 1.28 -4.88
C VAL A 136 5.18 0.34 -3.70
N ASN A 137 4.30 0.69 -2.74
CA ASN A 137 4.00 -0.18 -1.59
C ASN A 137 3.17 -1.38 -2.02
N GLU A 138 2.23 -1.21 -2.96
CA GLU A 138 1.47 -2.32 -3.54
C GLU A 138 2.40 -3.32 -4.26
N ILE A 139 3.36 -2.81 -5.04
CA ILE A 139 4.36 -3.67 -5.71
C ILE A 139 5.23 -4.41 -4.68
N ALA A 140 5.65 -3.73 -3.62
CA ALA A 140 6.43 -4.36 -2.56
C ALA A 140 5.63 -5.44 -1.82
N ALA A 141 4.34 -5.19 -1.56
CA ALA A 141 3.44 -6.17 -0.95
C ALA A 141 3.28 -7.42 -1.83
N ASP A 142 3.05 -7.22 -3.13
CA ASP A 142 2.98 -8.32 -4.10
C ASP A 142 4.30 -9.11 -4.13
N ALA A 143 5.44 -8.42 -4.15
CA ALA A 143 6.74 -9.08 -4.11
C ALA A 143 6.91 -9.94 -2.85
N ILE A 144 6.48 -9.46 -1.69
CA ILE A 144 6.53 -10.21 -0.43
C ILE A 144 5.64 -11.46 -0.50
N ILE A 145 4.44 -11.36 -1.09
CA ILE A 145 3.54 -12.51 -1.26
C ILE A 145 4.20 -13.58 -2.14
N ILE A 146 4.76 -13.18 -3.28
CA ILE A 146 5.43 -14.08 -4.22
C ILE A 146 6.64 -14.75 -3.56
N ARG A 147 7.50 -13.97 -2.91
CA ARG A 147 8.68 -14.50 -2.21
C ARG A 147 8.29 -15.45 -1.07
N THR A 148 7.20 -15.15 -0.36
CA THR A 148 6.68 -16.05 0.69
C THR A 148 6.18 -17.35 0.09
N ALA A 149 5.40 -17.29 -0.99
CA ALA A 149 4.91 -18.47 -1.69
C ALA A 149 6.07 -19.35 -2.19
N ILE A 150 7.11 -18.76 -2.78
CA ILE A 150 8.31 -19.49 -3.21
C ILE A 150 9.01 -20.12 -2.01
N ALA A 151 9.18 -19.40 -0.90
CA ALA A 151 9.83 -19.93 0.31
C ALA A 151 9.07 -21.13 0.89
N ASP A 152 7.74 -21.03 0.97
CA ASP A 152 6.89 -22.11 1.45
C ASP A 152 6.91 -23.30 0.47
N SER A 153 6.93 -23.04 -0.84
CA SER A 153 7.14 -24.07 -1.85
C SER A 153 8.51 -24.73 -1.75
N ILE A 154 9.57 -24.05 -1.31
CA ILE A 154 10.86 -24.71 -1.06
C ILE A 154 10.77 -25.59 0.19
N GLU A 155 10.15 -25.10 1.26
CA GLU A 155 10.05 -25.81 2.55
C GLU A 155 9.28 -27.13 2.45
N TYR A 156 8.23 -27.18 1.63
CA TYR A 156 7.38 -28.36 1.49
C TYR A 156 7.70 -29.23 0.26
N SER A 157 8.74 -28.93 -0.52
CA SER A 157 9.06 -29.72 -1.73
C SER A 157 9.92 -30.91 -1.36
N ASP A 158 9.41 -32.12 -1.61
CA ASP A 158 10.17 -33.37 -1.46
C ASP A 158 11.26 -33.52 -2.53
N SER A 159 11.24 -32.69 -3.58
CA SER A 159 12.13 -32.73 -4.74
C SER A 159 13.45 -31.98 -4.52
N ILE A 160 13.58 -31.23 -3.42
CA ILE A 160 14.77 -30.47 -3.05
C ILE A 160 15.47 -31.15 -1.87
N ASP A 161 16.45 -32.01 -2.16
CA ASP A 161 17.31 -32.64 -1.16
C ASP A 161 18.76 -32.18 -1.36
N ALA A 162 19.05 -30.97 -0.87
CA ALA A 162 20.39 -30.39 -0.87
C ALA A 162 20.86 -30.12 0.57
N PRO A 163 22.10 -30.44 0.94
CA PRO A 163 22.60 -30.31 2.32
C PRO A 163 22.59 -28.87 2.84
N ASP A 164 22.64 -27.87 1.95
CA ASP A 164 22.62 -26.45 2.28
C ASP A 164 21.24 -25.79 2.07
N SER A 165 20.19 -26.58 1.76
CA SER A 165 18.86 -26.06 1.42
C SER A 165 18.25 -25.17 2.52
N GLU A 166 18.39 -25.60 3.78
CA GLU A 166 17.91 -24.84 4.93
C GLU A 166 18.60 -23.48 5.04
N GLN A 167 19.91 -23.43 4.84
CA GLN A 167 20.67 -22.18 4.91
C GLN A 167 20.25 -21.23 3.79
N GLN A 168 20.09 -21.73 2.56
CA GLN A 168 19.66 -20.92 1.42
C GLN A 168 18.23 -20.41 1.59
N LEU A 169 17.33 -21.25 2.11
CA LEU A 169 15.96 -20.86 2.45
C LEU A 169 15.92 -19.78 3.54
N GLN A 170 16.72 -19.93 4.60
CA GLN A 170 16.81 -18.92 5.67
C GLN A 170 17.36 -17.58 5.16
N ALA A 171 18.38 -17.61 4.30
CA ALA A 171 18.90 -16.40 3.65
C ALA A 171 17.80 -15.70 2.83
N PHE A 172 17.04 -16.46 2.04
CA PHE A 172 15.95 -15.94 1.23
C PHE A 172 14.78 -15.38 2.07
N ARG A 173 14.39 -16.07 3.15
CA ARG A 173 13.41 -15.57 4.13
C ARG A 173 13.91 -14.29 4.80
N GLY A 174 15.19 -14.21 5.16
CA GLY A 174 15.82 -13.02 5.72
C GLY A 174 15.72 -11.79 4.79
N GLN A 175 15.97 -11.97 3.49
CA GLN A 175 15.81 -10.90 2.49
C GLN A 175 14.35 -10.48 2.32
N THR A 176 13.41 -11.42 2.43
CA THR A 176 11.98 -11.13 2.38
C THR A 176 11.51 -10.31 3.59
N VAL A 177 12.02 -10.63 4.80
CA VAL A 177 11.78 -9.84 6.02
C VAL A 177 12.38 -8.45 5.88
N TYR A 178 13.59 -8.33 5.34
CA TYR A 178 14.20 -7.02 5.08
C TYR A 178 13.34 -6.15 4.16
N LEU A 179 12.84 -6.71 3.05
CA LEU A 179 11.93 -6.02 2.14
C LEU A 179 10.64 -5.58 2.84
N ARG A 180 10.04 -6.46 3.66
CA ARG A 180 8.86 -6.12 4.46
C ARG A 180 9.13 -4.96 5.41
N ASN A 181 10.24 -5.00 6.14
CA ASN A 181 10.59 -3.94 7.09
C ASN A 181 10.79 -2.59 6.38
N MET A 182 11.37 -2.58 5.18
CA MET A 182 11.50 -1.35 4.37
C MET A 182 10.14 -0.80 3.95
N MET A 183 9.23 -1.67 3.50
CA MET A 183 7.86 -1.28 3.12
C MET A 183 7.09 -0.73 4.35
N GLU A 184 7.12 -1.45 5.47
CA GLU A 184 6.48 -1.03 6.73
C GLU A 184 7.04 0.31 7.22
N TYR A 185 8.36 0.53 7.09
CA TYR A 185 8.96 1.82 7.41
C TYR A 185 8.41 2.94 6.53
N ASN A 186 8.27 2.73 5.22
CA ASN A 186 7.72 3.73 4.31
C ASN A 186 6.26 4.08 4.63
N ILE A 187 5.44 3.06 4.92
CA ILE A 187 4.04 3.24 5.33
C ILE A 187 3.99 4.05 6.63
N PHE A 188 4.80 3.67 7.61
CA PHE A 188 4.89 4.40 8.89
C PHE A 188 5.31 5.87 8.71
N GLN A 189 6.24 6.17 7.80
CA GLN A 189 6.60 7.56 7.49
C GLN A 189 5.43 8.35 6.87
N GLN A 190 4.64 7.73 6.01
CA GLN A 190 3.45 8.37 5.42
C GLN A 190 2.40 8.66 6.51
N GLU A 191 2.14 7.70 7.40
CA GLU A 191 1.22 7.88 8.53
C GLU A 191 1.68 8.99 9.48
N LEU A 192 2.98 9.04 9.80
CA LEU A 192 3.54 10.13 10.62
C LEU A 192 3.37 11.50 9.97
N ALA A 193 3.56 11.59 8.65
CA ALA A 193 3.36 12.84 7.92
C ALA A 193 1.88 13.28 7.95
N GLU A 194 0.95 12.33 7.82
CA GLU A 194 -0.49 12.62 7.91
C GLU A 194 -0.88 13.09 9.32
N ILE A 195 -0.45 12.37 10.36
CA ILE A 195 -0.71 12.77 11.76
C ILE A 195 -0.13 14.16 12.03
N THR A 196 1.07 14.44 11.52
CA THR A 196 1.71 15.75 11.67
C THR A 196 0.89 16.84 11.00
N ASN A 197 0.40 16.62 9.77
CA ASN A 197 -0.45 17.56 9.06
C ASN A 197 -1.77 17.81 9.81
N GLN A 198 -2.41 16.76 10.33
CA GLN A 198 -3.62 16.89 11.15
C GLN A 198 -3.35 17.69 12.43
N ALA A 199 -2.23 17.44 13.12
CA ALA A 199 -1.84 18.18 14.31
C ALA A 199 -1.55 19.66 14.02
N ILE A 200 -0.94 19.98 12.87
CA ILE A 200 -0.72 21.37 12.42
C ILE A 200 -2.05 22.08 12.21
N LEU A 201 -3.02 21.43 11.55
CA LEU A 201 -4.35 21.99 11.32
C LEU A 201 -5.11 22.24 12.64
N ASP A 202 -5.09 21.28 13.56
CA ASP A 202 -5.71 21.43 14.88
C ASP A 202 -5.07 22.56 15.70
N LEU A 203 -3.74 22.59 15.77
CA LEU A 203 -3.02 23.65 16.46
C LEU A 203 -3.28 25.03 15.85
N GLY A 204 -3.29 25.12 14.51
CA GLY A 204 -3.64 26.34 13.79
C GLY A 204 -5.05 26.83 14.12
N GLY A 205 -6.03 25.93 14.15
CA GLY A 205 -7.40 26.25 14.55
C GLY A 205 -7.51 26.71 16.01
N ARG A 206 -6.78 26.07 16.93
CA ARG A 206 -6.74 26.49 18.34
C ARG A 206 -6.08 27.86 18.50
N LEU A 207 -4.98 28.13 17.81
CA LEU A 207 -4.31 29.44 17.85
C LEU A 207 -5.18 30.55 17.26
N ASP A 208 -5.88 30.30 16.15
CA ASP A 208 -6.87 31.22 15.57
C ASP A 208 -8.02 31.49 16.55
N ALA A 209 -8.52 30.46 17.24
CA ALA A 209 -9.54 30.62 18.27
C ALA A 209 -9.05 31.45 19.47
N TYR A 210 -7.82 31.20 19.95
CA TYR A 210 -7.22 32.02 21.00
C TYR A 210 -7.04 33.47 20.54
N GLN A 211 -6.58 33.67 19.30
CA GLN A 211 -6.42 35.01 18.75
C GLN A 211 -7.75 35.76 18.69
N ARG A 212 -8.83 35.14 18.21
CA ARG A 212 -10.18 35.78 18.28
C ARG A 212 -10.61 36.09 19.70
N MET A 213 -10.32 35.23 20.67
CA MET A 213 -10.67 35.48 22.08
C MET A 213 -9.89 36.66 22.70
N PHE A 214 -8.68 36.94 22.22
CA PHE A 214 -7.86 38.05 22.71
C PHE A 214 -8.03 39.34 21.88
N ASP A 215 -8.33 39.23 20.58
CA ASP A 215 -8.49 40.37 19.67
C ASP A 215 -9.95 40.87 19.57
N ASP A 216 -10.95 40.04 19.88
CA ASP A 216 -12.33 40.53 20.06
C ASP A 216 -12.41 41.35 21.35
N ASP A 217 -12.20 42.66 21.23
CA ASP A 217 -12.43 43.62 22.30
C ASP A 217 -13.86 43.45 22.84
N VAL A 218 -13.96 42.98 24.09
CA VAL A 218 -15.25 42.81 24.77
C VAL A 218 -15.87 44.20 24.95
N ASP A 219 -16.92 44.51 24.17
CA ASP A 219 -17.59 45.82 24.21
C ASP A 219 -17.98 46.20 25.65
N PRO A 220 -17.27 47.17 26.28
CA PRO A 220 -17.51 47.53 27.67
C PRO A 220 -18.91 48.14 27.86
N ASP A 221 -19.49 48.72 26.81
CA ASP A 221 -20.84 49.30 26.85
C ASP A 221 -21.93 48.22 26.82
N LEU A 222 -21.65 47.04 26.25
CA LEU A 222 -22.57 45.89 26.30
C LEU A 222 -22.62 45.29 27.71
N ILE A 223 -21.46 45.16 28.37
CA ILE A 223 -21.39 44.71 29.77
C ILE A 223 -22.13 45.71 30.67
N LYS A 224 -21.85 47.00 30.52
CA LYS A 224 -22.49 48.05 31.31
C LYS A 224 -24.01 48.02 31.15
N ARG A 225 -24.52 47.91 29.91
CA ARG A 225 -25.96 47.76 29.64
C ARG A 225 -26.57 46.52 30.27
N ARG A 226 -25.88 45.38 30.28
CA ARG A 226 -26.36 44.15 30.93
C ARG A 226 -26.40 44.26 32.45
N VAL A 227 -25.40 44.89 33.06
CA VAL A 227 -25.37 45.15 34.51
C VAL A 227 -26.50 46.10 34.90
N GLU A 228 -26.66 47.21 34.17
CA GLU A 228 -27.76 48.16 34.41
C GLU A 228 -29.13 47.49 34.25
N SER A 229 -29.30 46.63 33.23
CA SER A 229 -30.54 45.88 33.02
C SER A 229 -30.83 44.90 34.17
N ALA A 230 -29.80 44.21 34.67
CA ALA A 230 -29.94 43.29 35.80
C ALA A 230 -30.28 44.03 37.10
N GLU A 231 -29.68 45.19 37.34
CA GLU A 231 -30.03 46.04 38.48
C GLU A 231 -31.47 46.56 38.40
N ILE A 232 -31.94 46.95 37.21
CA ILE A 232 -33.31 47.41 36.99
C ILE A 232 -34.30 46.26 37.24
N MET A 233 -34.04 45.05 36.73
CA MET A 233 -34.89 43.88 36.97
C MET A 233 -34.94 43.49 38.46
N ASN A 234 -33.81 43.58 39.17
CA ASN A 234 -33.78 43.31 40.61
C ASN A 234 -34.57 44.34 41.41
N ARG A 235 -34.44 45.63 41.07
CA ARG A 235 -35.24 46.70 41.69
C ARG A 235 -36.74 46.52 41.43
N GLN A 236 -37.14 46.29 40.18
CA GLN A 236 -38.54 46.04 39.83
C GLN A 236 -39.13 44.81 40.52
N THR A 237 -38.32 43.77 40.71
CA THR A 237 -38.71 42.58 41.47
C THR A 237 -38.93 42.91 42.95
N GLY A 238 -38.02 43.68 43.57
CA GLY A 238 -38.16 44.15 44.94
C GLY A 238 -39.41 45.01 45.16
N ASP A 239 -39.62 46.03 44.33
CA ASP A 239 -40.76 46.94 44.43
C ASP A 239 -42.10 46.19 44.27
N ARG A 240 -42.17 45.21 43.36
CA ARG A 240 -43.37 44.37 43.19
C ARG A 240 -43.69 43.52 44.41
N TYR A 241 -42.68 43.03 45.13
CA TYR A 241 -42.91 42.26 46.36
C TYR A 241 -43.39 43.16 47.50
N GLU A 242 -42.92 44.40 47.56
CA GLU A 242 -43.35 45.39 48.54
C GLU A 242 -44.82 45.82 48.31
N ASP A 243 -45.20 46.07 47.06
CA ASP A 243 -46.59 46.38 46.68
C ASP A 243 -47.56 45.23 47.02
N GLN A 244 -47.17 43.98 46.74
CA GLN A 244 -47.98 42.80 47.08
C GLN A 244 -48.13 42.61 48.60
N ALA A 245 -47.07 42.88 49.36
CA ALA A 245 -47.12 42.82 50.82
C ALA A 245 -48.08 43.87 51.41
N ASN A 246 -48.05 45.10 50.87
CA ASN A 246 -48.96 46.17 51.29
C ASN A 246 -50.42 45.88 50.93
N MET A 247 -50.70 45.33 49.74
CA MET A 247 -52.06 44.91 49.37
C MET A 247 -52.59 43.83 50.32
N ARG A 248 -51.80 42.80 50.61
CA ARG A 248 -52.20 41.73 51.54
C ARG A 248 -52.44 42.24 52.96
N ASN A 249 -51.60 43.15 53.45
CA ASN A 249 -51.84 43.79 54.75
C ASN A 249 -53.15 44.60 54.76
N THR A 250 -53.46 45.29 53.66
CA THR A 250 -54.70 46.05 53.53
C THR A 250 -55.93 45.12 53.50
N GLU A 251 -55.85 43.99 52.79
CA GLU A 251 -56.90 42.96 52.77
C GLU A 251 -57.13 42.33 54.15
N LEU A 252 -56.04 42.02 54.88
CA LEU A 252 -56.12 41.50 56.24
C LEU A 252 -56.76 42.50 57.21
N LEU A 253 -56.39 43.78 57.12
CA LEU A 253 -57.01 44.84 57.92
C LEU A 253 -58.50 45.00 57.60
N MET A 254 -58.88 44.95 56.32
CA MET A 254 -60.28 45.00 55.89
C MET A 254 -61.08 43.79 56.43
N MET A 255 -60.51 42.59 56.36
CA MET A 255 -61.13 41.39 56.94
C MET A 255 -61.29 41.51 58.46
N LEU A 256 -60.28 42.00 59.18
CA LEU A 256 -60.35 42.23 60.63
C LEU A 256 -61.46 43.23 60.99
N ILE A 257 -61.57 44.35 60.28
CA ILE A 257 -62.62 45.34 60.47
C ILE A 257 -64.01 44.74 60.18
N LEU A 258 -64.13 43.95 59.11
CA LEU A 258 -65.39 43.28 58.77
C LEU A 258 -65.78 42.24 59.83
N MET A 259 -64.82 41.47 60.36
CA MET A 259 -65.06 40.53 61.46
C MET A 259 -65.46 41.25 62.75
N GLU A 260 -64.79 42.35 63.13
CA GLU A 260 -65.19 43.14 64.30
C GLU A 260 -66.55 43.81 64.13
N SER A 261 -66.93 44.19 62.90
CA SER A 261 -68.25 44.75 62.60
C SER A 261 -69.41 43.74 62.74
N GLN A 262 -69.11 42.43 62.67
CA GLN A 262 -70.09 41.35 62.81
C GLN A 262 -70.30 40.91 64.28
N VAL A 263 -69.53 41.45 65.23
CA VAL A 263 -69.61 41.12 66.66
C VAL A 263 -70.42 42.16 67.47
N ARG A 264 -71.35 42.88 66.81
CA ARG A 264 -72.35 43.73 67.49
C ARG A 264 -73.77 43.31 67.19
#